data_AF-A0A950AC89-F1
#
_entry.id   AF-A0A950AC89-F1
#
_cell.length_a   1.000
_cell.length_b   1.000
_cell.length_c   1.000
_cell.angle_alpha   90.00
_cell.angle_beta   90.00
_cell.angle_gamma   90.00
#
_symmetry.space_group_name_H-M   'P 1'
#
loop_
_entity.id
_entity.type
_entity.pdbx_description
1 polymer ?
#
loop_
_entity_poly.entity_id
_entity_poly.type
_entity_poly.pdbx_seq_one_letter_code
_entity_poly.pdbx_strand_id
1 'polypeptide(L)'
;EPSVLQERWLRRRVVRLARIKMLERREAVLFDFLARAHTETPLFVDPHVAAAGAGISIGPTTVTLDFLGSPIVRATVRNTSASRAAPLLTVTLRAADGTTSRASVLVEALDAGAARTVELLSPTRGRPTSLSWSVQE
;
A
#
# COMPACT_ATOMS: atom_id res chain seq x y z
N GLU A 1 41.78 -14.53 -38.96
CA GLU A 1 41.65 -13.39 -38.04
C GLU A 1 40.23 -12.85 -38.14
N PRO A 2 39.56 -12.51 -37.02
CA PRO A 2 38.23 -11.93 -37.07
C PRO A 2 38.30 -10.57 -37.79
N SER A 3 37.33 -10.29 -38.67
CA SER A 3 37.32 -9.02 -39.39
C SER A 3 37.06 -7.86 -38.43
N VAL A 4 37.62 -6.68 -38.73
CA VAL A 4 37.44 -5.45 -37.93
C VAL A 4 35.95 -5.13 -37.69
N LEU A 5 35.07 -5.53 -38.61
CA LEU A 5 33.61 -5.40 -38.48
C LEU A 5 33.01 -6.37 -37.44
N GLN A 6 33.47 -7.63 -37.42
CA GLN A 6 33.06 -8.61 -36.40
C GLN A 6 33.51 -8.17 -35.02
N GLU A 7 34.73 -7.63 -34.89
CA GLU A 7 35.25 -7.15 -33.61
C GLU A 7 34.46 -5.93 -33.10
N ARG A 8 34.12 -4.98 -33.99
CA ARG A 8 33.26 -3.83 -33.65
C ARG A 8 31.85 -4.25 -33.23
N TRP A 9 31.28 -5.28 -33.86
CA TRP A 9 29.95 -5.78 -33.51
C TRP A 9 29.96 -6.47 -32.15
N LEU A 10 30.97 -7.31 -31.89
CA LEU A 10 31.18 -7.96 -30.58
C LEU A 10 31.35 -6.94 -29.47
N ARG A 11 32.17 -5.89 -29.66
CA ARG A 11 32.34 -4.81 -28.67
C ARG A 11 31.03 -4.10 -28.37
N ARG A 12 30.21 -3.78 -29.38
CA ARG A 12 28.88 -3.16 -29.16
C ARG A 12 27.94 -4.06 -28.38
N ARG A 13 27.93 -5.36 -28.68
CA ARG A 13 27.10 -6.35 -27.98
C ARG A 13 27.51 -6.47 -26.51
N VAL A 14 28.81 -6.53 -26.22
CA VAL A 14 29.34 -6.58 -24.85
C VAL A 14 28.96 -5.33 -24.07
N VAL A 15 29.13 -4.14 -24.65
CA VAL A 15 28.73 -2.87 -24.01
C VAL A 15 27.23 -2.84 -23.72
N ARG A 16 26.39 -3.32 -24.65
CA ARG A 16 24.94 -3.39 -24.44
C ARG A 16 24.57 -4.33 -23.29
N LEU A 17 25.17 -5.52 -23.23
CA LEU A 17 24.92 -6.49 -22.16
C LEU A 17 25.40 -5.98 -20.80
N ALA A 18 26.57 -5.32 -20.75
CA ALA A 18 27.08 -4.69 -19.55
C ALA A 18 26.13 -3.58 -19.06
N ARG A 19 25.56 -2.79 -19.98
CA ARG A 19 24.57 -1.76 -19.65
C ARG A 19 23.28 -2.35 -19.09
N ILE A 20 22.78 -3.44 -19.67
CA ILE A 20 21.59 -4.15 -19.15
C ILE A 20 21.85 -4.68 -17.74
N LYS A 21 22.97 -5.37 -17.53
CA LYS A 21 23.36 -5.87 -16.20
C LYS A 21 23.51 -4.77 -15.16
N MET A 22 24.04 -3.61 -15.56
CA MET A 22 24.11 -2.44 -14.69
C MET A 22 22.72 -1.90 -14.32
N LEU A 23 21.78 -1.89 -15.26
CA LEU A 23 20.39 -1.47 -15.00
C LEU A 23 19.67 -2.46 -14.08
N GLU A 24 19.78 -3.77 -14.33
CA GLU A 24 19.22 -4.81 -13.45
C GLU A 24 19.77 -4.69 -12.02
N ARG A 25 21.06 -4.42 -11.87
CA ARG A 25 21.67 -4.21 -10.55
C ARG A 25 21.15 -2.94 -9.88
N ARG A 26 20.97 -1.85 -10.63
CA ARG A 26 20.39 -0.60 -10.09
C ARG A 26 18.94 -0.79 -9.65
N GLU A 27 18.17 -1.54 -10.42
CA GLU A 27 16.79 -1.90 -10.08
C GLU A 27 16.73 -2.74 -8.79
N ALA A 28 17.56 -3.77 -8.66
CA ALA A 28 17.64 -4.57 -7.43
C ALA A 28 18.07 -3.73 -6.21
N VAL A 29 19.03 -2.81 -6.39
CA VAL A 29 19.46 -1.89 -5.31
C VAL A 29 18.36 -0.91 -4.93
N LEU A 30 17.58 -0.41 -5.91
CA LEU A 30 16.41 0.43 -5.62
C LEU A 30 15.33 -0.35 -4.89
N PHE A 31 15.06 -1.59 -5.29
CA PHE A 31 14.12 -2.46 -4.60
C PHE A 31 14.55 -2.74 -3.15
N ASP A 32 15.82 -3.13 -2.95
CA ASP A 32 16.39 -3.33 -1.62
C ASP A 32 16.38 -2.03 -0.79
N PHE A 33 16.67 -0.89 -1.42
CA PHE A 33 16.58 0.41 -0.76
C PHE A 33 15.13 0.73 -0.35
N LEU A 34 14.15 0.51 -1.21
CA LEU A 34 12.74 0.74 -0.90
C LEU A 34 12.24 -0.20 0.21
N ALA A 35 12.70 -1.45 0.21
CA ALA A 35 12.40 -2.41 1.27
C ALA A 35 13.10 -2.05 2.60
N ARG A 36 14.34 -1.54 2.56
CA ARG A 36 15.12 -1.20 3.77
C ARG A 36 14.84 0.19 4.32
N ALA A 37 14.52 1.17 3.47
CA ALA A 37 14.35 2.58 3.83
C ALA A 37 13.05 2.88 4.59
N HIS A 38 12.38 1.87 5.15
CA HIS A 38 11.34 2.09 6.15
C HIS A 38 10.16 2.94 5.64
N THR A 39 9.69 2.69 4.40
CA THR A 39 8.32 3.08 3.98
C THR A 39 7.24 2.45 4.88
N GLU A 40 7.61 1.47 5.70
CA GLU A 40 6.75 0.80 6.66
C GLU A 40 6.87 1.31 8.10
N THR A 41 7.55 2.43 8.37
CA THR A 41 7.43 3.03 9.71
C THR A 41 6.00 3.53 9.85
N PRO A 42 5.21 3.01 10.80
CA PRO A 42 3.86 3.49 11.01
C PRO A 42 3.93 4.98 11.33
N LEU A 43 3.28 5.79 10.49
CA LEU A 43 3.09 7.20 10.74
C LEU A 43 2.35 7.37 12.08
N PHE A 44 1.30 6.58 12.26
CA PHE A 44 0.67 6.32 13.54
C PHE A 44 -0.09 5.00 13.51
N VAL A 45 -0.44 4.52 14.69
CA VAL A 45 -1.33 3.36 14.89
C VAL A 45 -2.54 3.86 15.66
N ASP A 46 -3.72 3.60 15.14
CA ASP A 46 -4.96 3.71 15.88
C ASP A 46 -5.26 2.34 16.53
N PRO A 47 -5.09 2.20 17.86
CA PRO A 47 -5.31 0.93 18.54
C PRO A 47 -6.79 0.59 18.70
N HIS A 48 -7.70 1.50 18.38
CA HIS A 48 -9.12 1.32 18.65
C HIS A 48 -9.79 0.36 17.66
N VAL A 49 -10.70 -0.45 18.18
CA VAL A 49 -11.61 -1.24 17.36
C VAL A 49 -12.84 -0.37 17.07
N ALA A 50 -13.05 -0.03 15.80
CA ALA A 50 -14.24 0.72 15.38
C ALA A 50 -15.38 -0.26 15.07
N ALA A 51 -16.50 -0.12 15.80
CA ALA A 51 -17.77 -0.70 15.37
C ALA A 51 -18.28 0.14 14.21
N ALA A 52 -18.14 -0.39 12.99
CA ALA A 52 -18.23 0.41 11.79
C ALA A 52 -19.68 0.48 11.24
N GLY A 53 -20.62 -0.24 11.88
CA GLY A 53 -22.00 -0.42 11.45
C GLY A 53 -22.20 -1.79 10.77
N ALA A 54 -23.45 -2.17 10.47
CA ALA A 54 -23.79 -3.35 9.67
C ALA A 54 -23.24 -4.71 10.18
N GLY A 55 -22.93 -4.83 11.47
CA GLY A 55 -22.25 -6.00 12.01
C GLY A 55 -20.84 -6.19 11.46
N ILE A 56 -20.14 -5.10 11.16
CA ILE A 56 -18.73 -5.08 10.79
C ILE A 56 -17.92 -4.40 11.89
N SER A 57 -16.87 -5.07 12.34
CA SER A 57 -15.86 -4.50 13.23
C SER A 57 -14.55 -4.30 12.50
N ILE A 58 -13.94 -3.14 12.67
CA ILE A 58 -12.62 -2.82 12.13
C ILE A 58 -11.66 -2.80 13.31
N GLY A 59 -10.65 -3.67 13.29
CA GLY A 59 -9.62 -3.78 14.30
C GLY A 59 -8.60 -2.64 14.25
N PRO A 60 -7.50 -2.77 15.01
CA PRO A 60 -6.42 -1.79 15.03
C PRO A 60 -5.98 -1.43 13.62
N THR A 61 -5.83 -0.12 13.38
CA THR A 61 -5.52 0.43 12.06
C THR A 61 -4.11 1.02 12.08
N THR A 62 -3.29 0.60 11.13
CA THR A 62 -1.95 1.14 10.93
C THR A 62 -1.95 2.06 9.72
N VAL A 63 -1.39 3.27 9.86
CA VAL A 63 -1.20 4.19 8.74
C VAL A 63 0.28 4.35 8.47
N THR A 64 0.68 4.14 7.22
CA THR A 64 2.05 4.30 6.72
C THR A 64 2.04 5.28 5.54
N LEU A 65 3.20 5.62 5.00
CA LEU A 65 3.33 6.44 3.81
C LEU A 65 4.02 5.65 2.71
N ASP A 66 3.50 5.72 1.49
CA ASP A 66 4.22 5.25 0.32
C ASP A 66 5.46 6.14 0.02
N PHE A 67 6.22 5.77 -1.00
CA PHE A 67 7.41 6.51 -1.41
C PHE A 67 7.11 7.93 -1.95
N LEU A 68 5.87 8.20 -2.36
CA LEU A 68 5.41 9.50 -2.84
C LEU A 68 4.82 10.37 -1.72
N GLY A 69 4.73 9.85 -0.49
CA GLY A 69 4.11 10.52 0.65
C GLY A 69 2.58 10.39 0.70
N SER A 70 2.02 9.43 -0.02
CA SER A 70 0.60 9.06 0.00
C SER A 70 0.33 8.10 1.15
N PRO A 71 -0.68 8.34 1.99
CA PRO A 71 -1.00 7.44 3.09
C PRO A 71 -1.52 6.08 2.63
N ILE A 72 -1.00 5.01 3.24
CA ILE A 72 -1.50 3.65 3.13
C ILE A 72 -2.10 3.25 4.48
N VAL A 73 -3.36 2.86 4.48
CA VAL A 73 -4.13 2.47 5.67
C VAL A 73 -4.33 0.96 5.65
N ARG A 74 -3.95 0.27 6.72
CA ARG A 74 -4.10 -1.18 6.88
C ARG A 74 -4.91 -1.49 8.12
N ALA A 75 -5.94 -2.30 7.99
CA ALA A 75 -6.76 -2.73 9.13
C ALA A 75 -7.25 -4.16 8.93
N THR A 76 -7.60 -4.83 10.03
CA THR A 76 -8.31 -6.11 9.97
C THR A 76 -9.80 -5.86 10.11
N VAL A 77 -10.59 -6.33 9.16
CA VAL A 77 -12.05 -6.21 9.14
C VAL A 77 -12.63 -7.56 9.47
N ARG A 78 -13.62 -7.59 10.36
CA ARG A 78 -14.31 -8.81 10.76
C ARG A 78 -15.82 -8.64 10.66
N ASN A 79 -16.48 -9.63 10.08
CA ASN A 79 -17.93 -9.74 10.09
C ASN A 79 -18.38 -10.33 11.43
N THR A 80 -19.06 -9.52 12.24
CA THR A 80 -19.67 -9.91 13.52
C THR A 80 -21.17 -10.18 13.40
N SER A 81 -21.75 -10.01 12.21
CA SER A 81 -23.14 -10.38 11.93
C SER A 81 -23.30 -11.90 11.74
N ALA A 82 -24.54 -12.37 11.81
CA ALA A 82 -24.90 -13.77 11.56
C ALA A 82 -25.02 -14.12 10.06
N SER A 83 -24.95 -13.12 9.18
CA SER A 83 -25.14 -13.25 7.74
C SER A 83 -23.89 -12.87 6.97
N ARG A 84 -23.81 -13.29 5.71
CA ARG A 84 -22.74 -12.85 4.81
C ARG A 84 -22.91 -11.35 4.49
N ALA A 85 -21.81 -10.59 4.50
CA ALA A 85 -21.82 -9.14 4.27
C ALA A 85 -20.72 -8.73 3.30
N ALA A 86 -20.99 -7.73 2.44
CA ALA A 86 -20.02 -7.20 1.47
C ALA A 86 -19.91 -5.66 1.62
N PRO A 87 -19.32 -5.17 2.72
CA PRO A 87 -19.37 -3.75 3.06
C PRO A 87 -18.46 -2.89 2.17
N LEU A 88 -18.91 -1.68 1.87
CA LEU A 88 -18.05 -0.60 1.39
C LEU A 88 -17.49 0.16 2.58
N LEU A 89 -16.18 0.03 2.81
CA LEU A 89 -15.49 0.75 3.88
C LEU A 89 -14.94 2.05 3.32
N THR A 90 -15.10 3.14 4.06
CA THR A 90 -14.46 4.42 3.77
C THR A 90 -13.70 4.88 5.00
N VAL A 91 -12.42 5.20 4.82
CA VAL A 91 -11.59 5.88 5.82
C VAL A 91 -11.50 7.36 5.48
N THR A 92 -11.72 8.21 6.46
CA THR A 92 -11.39 9.64 6.40
C THR A 92 -10.14 9.87 7.21
N LEU A 93 -9.12 10.41 6.58
CA LEU A 93 -7.85 10.79 7.19
C LEU A 93 -7.85 12.29 7.41
N ARG A 94 -7.35 12.75 8.57
CA ARG A 94 -7.23 14.17 8.89
C ARG A 94 -5.80 14.51 9.27
N ALA A 95 -5.24 15.54 8.63
CA ALA A 95 -3.92 16.08 8.95
C ALA A 95 -4.00 17.19 10.00
N ALA A 96 -2.85 17.57 10.55
CA ALA A 96 -2.73 18.59 11.60
C ALA A 96 -3.20 19.99 11.16
N ASP A 97 -3.09 20.30 9.87
CA ASP A 97 -3.56 21.55 9.25
C ASP A 97 -5.08 21.56 9.01
N GLY A 98 -5.78 20.49 9.37
CA GLY A 98 -7.22 20.33 9.18
C GLY A 98 -7.62 19.81 7.80
N THR A 99 -6.67 19.61 6.87
CA THR A 99 -6.96 18.99 5.58
C THR A 99 -7.43 17.55 5.78
N THR A 100 -8.37 17.12 4.94
CA THR A 100 -8.91 15.76 4.99
C THR A 100 -8.75 15.07 3.65
N SER A 101 -8.44 13.78 3.70
CA SER A 101 -8.45 12.88 2.54
C SER A 101 -9.32 11.67 2.83
N ARG A 102 -9.79 11.02 1.76
CA ARG A 102 -10.64 9.83 1.87
C ARG A 102 -10.10 8.72 0.99
N ALA A 103 -10.22 7.49 1.46
CA ALA A 103 -10.00 6.30 0.68
C ALA A 103 -11.13 5.30 0.97
N SER A 104 -11.54 4.53 -0.04
CA SER A 104 -12.62 3.56 0.09
C SER A 104 -12.21 2.23 -0.52
N VAL A 105 -12.70 1.14 0.05
CA VAL A 105 -12.52 -0.22 -0.47
C VAL A 105 -13.81 -1.00 -0.33
N LEU A 106 -14.22 -1.66 -1.41
CA LEU A 106 -15.28 -2.65 -1.36
C LEU A 106 -14.67 -3.95 -0.84
N VAL A 107 -15.12 -4.43 0.30
CA VAL A 107 -14.64 -5.70 0.86
C VAL A 107 -15.42 -6.82 0.20
N GLU A 108 -14.70 -7.79 -0.38
CA GLU A 108 -15.34 -9.00 -0.88
C GLU A 108 -16.18 -9.65 0.22
N ALA A 109 -17.27 -10.30 -0.19
CA ALA A 109 -18.26 -10.84 0.73
C ALA A 109 -17.63 -11.75 1.81
N LEU A 110 -17.75 -11.31 3.06
CA LEU A 110 -17.25 -11.96 4.26
C LEU A 110 -18.35 -12.83 4.87
N ASP A 111 -18.05 -14.10 5.10
CA ASP A 111 -18.93 -15.00 5.85
C ASP A 111 -19.01 -14.60 7.33
N ALA A 112 -20.04 -15.08 8.03
CA ALA A 112 -20.24 -14.79 9.44
C ALA A 112 -19.00 -15.20 10.27
N GLY A 113 -18.49 -14.28 11.10
CA GLY A 113 -17.31 -14.49 11.92
C GLY A 113 -15.97 -14.36 11.18
N ALA A 114 -15.96 -14.33 9.84
CA ALA A 114 -14.76 -14.25 9.03
C ALA A 114 -14.04 -12.90 9.21
N ALA A 115 -12.72 -12.94 9.09
CA ALA A 115 -11.87 -11.76 9.16
C ALA A 115 -10.95 -11.68 7.94
N ARG A 116 -10.62 -10.45 7.54
CA ARG A 116 -9.76 -10.17 6.40
C ARG A 116 -8.98 -8.89 6.63
N THR A 117 -7.72 -8.87 6.22
CA THR A 117 -6.93 -7.63 6.16
C THR A 117 -7.29 -6.84 4.92
N VAL A 118 -7.54 -5.54 5.09
CA VAL A 118 -7.76 -4.60 4.00
C VAL A 118 -6.66 -3.57 3.98
N GLU A 119 -6.34 -3.12 2.76
CA GLU A 119 -5.39 -2.04 2.52
C GLU A 119 -6.08 -0.98 1.66
N LEU A 120 -5.98 0.29 2.08
CA LEU A 120 -6.54 1.43 1.37
C LEU A 120 -5.43 2.44 1.09
N LEU A 121 -5.33 2.86 -0.17
CA LEU A 121 -4.42 3.90 -0.60
C LEU A 121 -5.17 5.23 -0.69
N SER A 122 -4.72 6.25 0.03
CA SER A 122 -5.21 7.62 -0.12
C SER A 122 -4.47 8.29 -1.29
N PRO A 123 -5.17 8.78 -2.34
CA PRO A 123 -4.51 9.41 -3.48
C PRO A 123 -3.90 10.79 -3.13
N THR A 124 -4.33 11.38 -2.02
CA THR A 124 -3.83 12.68 -1.56
C THR A 124 -2.58 12.48 -0.71
N ARG A 125 -1.49 13.15 -1.09
CA ARG A 125 -0.27 13.22 -0.29
C ARG A 125 -0.52 13.96 1.01
N GLY A 126 0.11 13.53 2.09
CA GLY A 126 0.03 14.21 3.37
C GLY A 126 0.41 13.32 4.54
N ARG A 127 0.55 13.92 5.72
CA ARG A 127 0.82 13.22 6.98
C ARG A 127 -0.41 13.32 7.89
N PRO A 128 -1.38 12.40 7.77
CA PRO A 128 -2.52 12.38 8.66
C PRO A 128 -2.07 12.10 10.10
N THR A 129 -2.79 12.69 11.05
CA THR A 129 -2.58 12.51 12.50
C THR A 129 -3.73 11.80 13.18
N SER A 130 -4.86 11.66 12.47
CA SER A 130 -6.04 10.94 12.96
C SER A 130 -6.82 10.35 11.79
N LEU A 131 -7.69 9.38 12.10
CA LEU A 131 -8.57 8.74 11.14
C LEU A 131 -9.96 8.52 11.73
N SER A 132 -10.93 8.31 10.85
CA SER A 132 -12.25 7.80 11.21
C SER A 132 -12.78 6.88 10.11
N TRP A 133 -13.61 5.91 10.50
CA TRP A 133 -14.20 4.93 9.59
C TRP A 133 -15.70 5.17 9.41
N SER A 134 -16.20 4.87 8.22
CA SER A 134 -17.63 4.76 7.92
C SER A 134 -17.90 3.56 7.01
N VAL A 135 -19.07 2.93 7.17
CA VAL A 135 -19.48 1.76 6.38
C VAL A 135 -20.79 2.02 5.67
N GLN A 136 -20.87 1.53 4.44
CA GLN A 136 -22.10 1.47 3.65
C GLN A 136 -22.37 0.00 3.26
N GLU A 137 -23.65 -0.37 3.30
CA GLU A 137 -24.17 -1.69 2.89
C GLU A 137 -24.45 -1.75 1.38
#